data_AF-M9M8I1-F1
#
_entry.id   AF-M9M8I1-F1
#
_cell.length_a   1.000
_cell.length_b   1.000
_cell.length_c   1.000
_cell.angle_alpha   90.00
_cell.angle_beta   90.00
_cell.angle_gamma   90.00
#
_symmetry.space_group_name_H-M   'P 1'
#
loop_
_entity.id
_entity.type
_entity.pdbx_description
1 polymer ?
#
loop_
_entity_poly.entity_id
_entity_poly.type
_entity_poly.pdbx_seq_one_letter_code
_entity_poly.pdbx_strand_id
1 'polypeptide(L)'
;MSRARPRIVLTRNGEQDADVVERMIVISKRFLSRQTSVVERTANMILAIFQAALCHWAPDSDPSCSLAALATLDDPSASTNSELAGGELSWAAALAASAKAADARAGHVRRQPGWALGVPSPGSNWARAHQPQESKMPFVKTVKSSAYFSRYQVKYRRRREGRTDYYARKRLVSQAKNKYNAPKYRLVVRFSNRYVTCQIVHAKIAGDYVLTQASSKELPRYGVKTGLANWTAAYATGLLVARRALTILGLADKYEGVTEPDGEMAEVESLGDDEPRPFKCFLDVGLKRTSTGSRVFGALKGASDGGIFIPHSEKRFPGYDPEAKELDAELLRSYIYGGHVAEYMESLEEEDDERFKKQFSTALEQEVGSEDLEDMWTEAFEKIREDPSFTASDKSKDWAAESKKYKATKLTYEQRKAKIADKIAAFKAGAEL
;
A
#
# COMPACT_ATOMS: atom_id res chain seq x y z
N MET A 1 59.61 -27.75 26.09
CA MET A 1 60.12 -27.19 24.82
C MET A 1 58.97 -26.52 24.07
N SER A 2 59.25 -25.59 23.16
CA SER A 2 58.29 -24.62 22.62
C SER A 2 57.26 -25.21 21.63
N ARG A 3 55.97 -24.88 21.81
CA ARG A 3 54.96 -25.05 20.76
C ARG A 3 55.11 -23.94 19.72
N ALA A 4 55.34 -24.30 18.45
CA ALA A 4 55.42 -23.35 17.35
C ALA A 4 54.05 -22.70 17.07
N ARG A 5 54.05 -21.42 16.64
CA ARG A 5 52.88 -20.77 16.04
C ARG A 5 52.97 -20.89 14.52
N PRO A 6 51.87 -21.14 13.78
CA PRO A 6 51.90 -21.14 12.32
C PRO A 6 52.21 -19.74 11.79
N ARG A 7 53.09 -19.67 10.79
CA ARG A 7 53.54 -18.43 10.15
C ARG A 7 52.61 -18.09 8.99
N ILE A 8 51.71 -17.12 9.19
CA ILE A 8 50.82 -16.63 8.12
C ILE A 8 51.69 -15.91 7.08
N VAL A 9 51.60 -16.35 5.82
CA VAL A 9 52.23 -15.68 4.68
C VAL A 9 51.22 -14.69 4.10
N LEU A 10 51.53 -13.39 4.18
CA LEU A 10 50.72 -12.35 3.56
C LEU A 10 51.22 -12.10 2.13
N THR A 11 50.44 -12.55 1.15
CA THR A 11 50.61 -12.16 -0.26
C THR A 11 49.99 -10.77 -0.50
N ARG A 12 50.55 -10.02 -1.47
CA ARG A 12 50.17 -8.62 -1.76
C ARG A 12 48.68 -8.47 -2.09
N ASN A 13 48.00 -7.56 -1.38
CA ASN A 13 46.84 -6.75 -1.83
C ASN A 13 46.56 -5.64 -0.80
N GLY A 14 47.44 -4.63 -0.74
CA GLY A 14 47.57 -3.75 0.44
C GLY A 14 46.65 -2.52 0.53
N GLU A 15 45.89 -2.17 -0.52
CA GLU A 15 45.20 -0.87 -0.58
C GLU A 15 43.72 -0.89 -0.17
N GLN A 16 43.07 -2.06 -0.09
CA GLN A 16 41.64 -2.14 0.26
C GLN A 16 41.37 -2.31 1.78
N ASP A 17 42.30 -2.92 2.53
CA ASP A 17 42.11 -3.15 3.97
C ASP A 17 42.27 -1.88 4.82
N ALA A 18 43.14 -0.96 4.42
CA ALA A 18 43.37 0.31 5.14
C ALA A 18 42.07 1.12 5.27
N ASP A 19 41.31 1.21 4.17
CA ASP A 19 40.05 1.94 4.07
C ASP A 19 38.96 1.32 4.98
N VAL A 20 38.97 0.01 5.17
CA VAL A 20 38.07 -0.71 6.10
C VAL A 20 38.46 -0.43 7.55
N VAL A 21 39.74 -0.47 7.89
CA VAL A 21 40.25 -0.20 9.24
C VAL A 21 39.96 1.25 9.65
N GLU A 22 40.19 2.22 8.77
CA GLU A 22 39.93 3.64 9.08
C GLU A 22 38.42 3.90 9.28
N ARG A 23 37.56 3.30 8.46
CA ARG A 23 36.10 3.34 8.66
C ARG A 23 35.68 2.74 10.01
N MET A 24 36.29 1.63 10.45
CA MET A 24 36.04 1.05 11.79
C MET A 24 36.51 1.95 12.93
N ILE A 25 37.63 2.67 12.76
CA ILE A 25 38.12 3.65 13.74
C ILE A 25 37.17 4.85 13.84
N VAL A 26 36.68 5.37 12.71
CA VAL A 26 35.69 6.47 12.68
C VAL A 26 34.37 6.06 13.32
N ILE A 27 33.89 4.83 13.08
CA ILE A 27 32.69 4.28 13.71
C ILE A 27 32.88 4.15 15.23
N SER A 28 34.01 3.60 15.69
CA SER A 28 34.33 3.47 17.11
C SER A 28 34.43 4.83 17.83
N LYS A 29 35.10 5.82 17.23
CA LYS A 29 35.17 7.19 17.76
C LYS A 29 33.79 7.84 17.88
N ARG A 30 32.91 7.65 16.88
CA ARG A 30 31.49 8.10 16.92
C ARG A 30 30.63 7.33 17.92
N PHE A 31 31.00 6.10 18.28
CA PHE A 31 30.30 5.32 19.30
C PHE A 31 30.68 5.80 20.71
N LEU A 32 31.98 6.00 20.98
CA LEU A 32 32.46 6.58 22.25
C LEU A 32 31.89 7.97 22.50
N SER A 33 31.90 8.87 21.50
CA SER A 33 31.35 10.22 21.68
C SER A 33 29.82 10.24 21.92
N ARG A 34 29.11 9.18 21.52
CA ARG A 34 27.70 8.97 21.87
C ARG A 34 27.52 8.39 23.27
N GLN A 35 28.48 7.67 23.83
CA GLN A 35 28.42 7.23 25.22
C GLN A 35 28.74 8.39 26.18
N THR A 36 29.79 9.18 25.93
CA THR A 36 30.13 10.34 26.78
C THR A 36 28.99 11.35 26.84
N SER A 37 28.44 11.76 25.68
CA SER A 37 27.33 12.71 25.62
C SER A 37 25.99 12.18 26.15
N VAL A 38 25.85 10.86 26.37
CA VAL A 38 24.72 10.30 27.15
C VAL A 38 25.00 10.39 28.65
N VAL A 39 26.22 10.06 29.10
CA VAL A 39 26.63 10.16 30.51
C VAL A 39 26.53 11.60 31.01
N GLU A 40 27.05 12.58 30.26
CA GLU A 40 26.94 14.02 30.58
C GLU A 40 25.48 14.48 30.71
N ARG A 41 24.60 14.01 29.81
CA ARG A 41 23.17 14.33 29.88
C ARG A 41 22.50 13.71 31.10
N THR A 42 22.85 12.48 31.46
CA THR A 42 22.35 11.88 32.71
C THR A 42 22.90 12.58 33.95
N ALA A 43 24.17 13.01 33.96
CA ALA A 43 24.76 13.76 35.06
C ALA A 43 24.08 15.11 35.26
N ASN A 44 23.92 15.90 34.19
CA ASN A 44 23.23 17.19 34.25
C ASN A 44 21.74 17.05 34.61
N MET A 45 21.08 15.96 34.20
CA MET A 45 19.69 15.68 34.60
C MET A 45 19.58 15.31 36.09
N ILE A 46 20.52 14.52 36.62
CA ILE A 46 20.60 14.24 38.07
C ILE A 46 20.91 15.51 38.86
N LEU A 47 21.84 16.35 38.38
CA LEU A 47 22.17 17.63 39.00
C LEU A 47 20.96 18.57 39.05
N ALA A 48 20.21 18.68 37.96
CA ALA A 48 18.98 19.49 37.90
C ALA A 48 17.87 18.96 38.85
N ILE A 49 17.77 17.64 39.02
CA ILE A 49 16.86 17.02 40.00
C ILE A 49 17.30 17.35 41.43
N PHE A 50 18.60 17.31 41.73
CA PHE A 50 19.16 17.74 43.03
C PHE A 50 18.93 19.22 43.31
N GLN A 51 19.15 20.09 42.30
CA GLN A 51 18.90 21.53 42.38
C GLN A 51 17.41 21.82 42.69
N ALA A 52 16.50 21.13 42.01
CA ALA A 52 15.06 21.27 42.23
C ALA A 52 14.61 20.74 43.61
N ALA A 53 15.24 19.67 44.11
CA ALA A 53 14.96 19.13 45.45
C ALA A 53 15.43 20.09 46.56
N LEU A 54 16.60 20.73 46.40
CA LEU A 54 17.09 21.75 47.33
C LEU A 54 16.16 22.97 47.40
N CYS A 55 15.62 23.43 46.26
CA CYS A 55 14.61 24.49 46.21
C CYS A 55 13.24 24.09 46.80
N HIS A 56 13.05 22.84 47.23
CA HIS A 56 11.80 22.34 47.82
C HIS A 56 11.92 22.05 49.33
N TRP A 57 13.04 22.41 49.96
CA TRP A 57 13.30 22.16 51.38
C TRP A 57 13.91 23.36 52.11
N ALA A 58 13.21 24.49 52.04
CA ALA A 58 13.45 25.67 52.88
C ALA A 58 12.09 26.16 53.44
N PRO A 59 11.91 26.28 54.76
CA PRO A 59 10.64 26.72 55.35
C PRO A 59 10.47 28.25 55.36
N ASP A 60 9.22 28.66 55.19
CA ASP A 60 8.56 29.96 55.43
C ASP A 60 9.41 31.19 55.84
N SER A 61 9.34 32.23 55.00
CA SER A 61 9.49 33.64 55.40
C SER A 61 8.70 34.56 54.43
N ASP A 62 8.32 35.75 54.89
CA ASP A 62 7.12 36.46 54.43
C ASP A 62 7.16 37.17 53.05
N PRO A 63 5.99 37.35 52.39
CA PRO A 63 5.89 37.93 51.05
C PRO A 63 5.70 39.46 51.05
N SER A 64 6.78 40.26 51.13
CA SER A 64 6.80 41.61 50.51
C SER A 64 8.18 42.31 50.49
N CYS A 65 8.85 42.35 49.34
CA CYS A 65 9.69 43.50 48.96
C CYS A 65 10.00 43.62 47.46
N SER A 66 10.27 44.87 47.08
CA SER A 66 10.72 45.45 45.79
C SER A 66 11.80 44.65 45.03
N LEU A 67 11.89 44.61 43.69
CA LEU A 67 11.86 45.66 42.63
C LEU A 67 13.24 46.39 42.46
N ALA A 68 13.82 46.26 41.26
CA ALA A 68 14.98 46.99 40.65
C ALA A 68 16.44 46.57 40.96
N ALA A 69 17.35 46.98 40.05
CA ALA A 69 18.81 46.76 39.96
C ALA A 69 19.27 45.28 39.77
N LEU A 70 20.25 44.90 38.91
CA LEU A 70 21.12 45.57 37.91
C LEU A 70 21.52 44.45 36.89
N ALA A 71 21.70 44.57 35.56
CA ALA A 71 22.00 45.62 34.57
C ALA A 71 23.52 45.83 34.24
N THR A 72 23.85 45.90 32.94
CA THR A 72 25.22 45.93 32.31
C THR A 72 26.03 44.62 32.50
N LEU A 73 26.93 44.17 31.61
CA LEU A 73 27.55 44.66 30.35
C LEU A 73 27.60 43.49 29.32
N ASP A 74 27.94 43.58 28.02
CA ASP A 74 27.70 44.54 26.90
C ASP A 74 28.15 43.85 25.56
N ASP A 75 27.75 44.38 24.39
CA ASP A 75 28.20 43.94 23.04
C ASP A 75 29.51 44.65 22.60
N PRO A 76 30.30 44.09 21.65
CA PRO A 76 30.29 44.69 20.30
C PRO A 76 30.69 43.78 19.11
N SER A 77 29.93 43.84 18.01
CA SER A 77 30.49 44.14 16.67
C SER A 77 29.36 44.40 15.67
N ALA A 78 29.51 45.43 14.83
CA ALA A 78 28.49 45.83 13.84
C ALA A 78 29.10 45.99 12.44
N SER A 79 28.29 45.71 11.41
CA SER A 79 28.55 46.20 10.05
C SER A 79 27.23 46.52 9.35
N THR A 80 27.06 47.79 9.03
CA THR A 80 25.93 48.42 8.34
C THR A 80 25.56 47.78 7.00
N ASN A 81 24.28 47.89 6.63
CA ASN A 81 23.89 48.68 5.43
C ASN A 81 22.41 49.08 5.51
N SER A 82 22.06 50.17 4.83
CA SER A 82 20.80 50.91 5.00
C SER A 82 20.33 51.50 3.68
N GLU A 83 19.04 51.38 3.36
CA GLU A 83 18.24 52.18 2.42
C GLU A 83 16.87 51.48 2.22
N LEU A 84 15.79 52.11 1.74
CA LEU A 84 15.11 53.34 2.18
C LEU A 84 13.72 53.37 1.49
N ALA A 85 12.72 53.98 2.13
CA ALA A 85 11.48 54.53 1.56
C ALA A 85 10.50 53.66 0.72
N GLY A 86 9.21 53.74 1.10
CA GLY A 86 8.13 53.98 0.13
C GLY A 86 7.04 52.91 -0.04
N GLY A 87 5.77 53.33 0.03
CA GLY A 87 4.64 52.59 -0.55
C GLY A 87 3.51 52.15 0.38
N GLU A 88 2.80 53.09 1.02
CA GLU A 88 1.41 52.82 1.44
C GLU A 88 0.47 52.80 0.23
N LEU A 89 -0.54 51.91 0.21
CA LEU A 89 -1.91 52.24 -0.23
C LEU A 89 -2.88 51.09 0.08
N SER A 90 -4.15 51.43 0.29
CA SER A 90 -5.17 50.54 0.86
C SER A 90 -5.89 49.67 -0.19
N TRP A 91 -6.27 48.45 0.22
CA TRP A 91 -7.15 47.55 -0.54
C TRP A 91 -8.50 47.31 0.16
N ALA A 92 -9.05 48.37 0.77
CA ALA A 92 -10.32 48.35 1.50
C ALA A 92 -11.53 48.72 0.61
N ALA A 93 -11.63 48.12 -0.59
CA ALA A 93 -12.68 48.47 -1.58
C ALA A 93 -13.03 47.31 -2.55
N ALA A 94 -13.50 46.16 -2.04
CA ALA A 94 -13.82 44.99 -2.87
C ALA A 94 -14.99 44.12 -2.35
N LEU A 95 -16.12 44.73 -1.96
CA LEU A 95 -17.23 44.00 -1.32
C LEU A 95 -18.63 44.52 -1.72
N ALA A 96 -18.96 44.56 -3.02
CA ALA A 96 -20.30 44.97 -3.50
C ALA A 96 -20.68 44.51 -4.94
N ALA A 97 -20.51 43.23 -5.32
CA ALA A 97 -20.98 42.75 -6.64
C ALA A 97 -21.24 41.24 -6.74
N SER A 98 -22.49 40.80 -6.51
CA SER A 98 -23.19 39.70 -7.24
C SER A 98 -24.45 39.22 -6.51
N ALA A 99 -25.61 39.84 -6.79
CA ALA A 99 -26.90 39.37 -6.28
C ALA A 99 -28.03 39.68 -7.28
N LYS A 100 -28.18 38.83 -8.33
CA LYS A 100 -29.40 38.66 -9.17
C LYS A 100 -29.18 37.64 -10.30
N ALA A 101 -29.32 36.35 -9.99
CA ALA A 101 -29.61 35.26 -10.93
C ALA A 101 -29.90 33.98 -10.11
N ALA A 102 -30.91 33.16 -10.40
CA ALA A 102 -32.05 33.35 -11.29
C ALA A 102 -33.26 32.57 -10.73
N ASP A 103 -34.47 33.05 -11.00
CA ASP A 103 -35.72 32.35 -10.66
C ASP A 103 -36.58 32.21 -11.93
N ALA A 104 -36.66 30.97 -12.45
CA ALA A 104 -37.64 30.53 -13.44
C ALA A 104 -37.45 29.04 -13.79
N ARG A 105 -38.39 28.18 -13.36
CA ARG A 105 -39.03 27.12 -14.17
C ARG A 105 -39.95 26.25 -13.30
N ALA A 106 -41.24 26.60 -13.28
CA ALA A 106 -42.28 25.69 -12.79
C ALA A 106 -42.60 24.62 -13.85
N GLY A 107 -42.78 23.37 -13.41
CA GLY A 107 -43.23 22.25 -14.25
C GLY A 107 -44.40 21.52 -13.57
N HIS A 108 -45.46 21.24 -14.32
CA HIS A 108 -46.63 20.48 -13.84
C HIS A 108 -46.32 18.98 -13.67
N VAL A 109 -47.05 18.31 -12.78
CA VAL A 109 -47.86 17.11 -13.12
C VAL A 109 -48.90 16.77 -12.03
N ARG A 110 -50.17 16.68 -12.48
CA ARG A 110 -51.36 15.94 -11.98
C ARG A 110 -51.79 15.91 -10.47
N ARG A 111 -53.00 16.44 -10.26
CA ARG A 111 -54.09 16.00 -9.33
C ARG A 111 -54.48 14.51 -9.56
N GLN A 112 -55.23 13.72 -8.77
CA GLN A 112 -55.98 13.74 -7.48
C GLN A 112 -56.48 12.26 -7.22
N PRO A 113 -57.47 11.87 -6.35
CA PRO A 113 -58.20 12.53 -5.23
C PRO A 113 -58.31 11.70 -3.91
N GLY A 114 -58.94 12.29 -2.87
CA GLY A 114 -59.60 11.58 -1.75
C GLY A 114 -58.72 11.28 -0.51
N TRP A 115 -59.20 11.35 0.74
CA TRP A 115 -60.57 11.33 1.26
C TRP A 115 -60.81 12.26 2.49
N ALA A 116 -62.10 12.44 2.81
CA ALA A 116 -62.70 12.70 4.12
C ALA A 116 -62.23 13.89 4.98
N LEU A 117 -63.14 14.87 5.09
CA LEU A 117 -63.15 15.97 6.06
C LEU A 117 -63.19 15.49 7.52
N GLY A 118 -62.56 16.26 8.41
CA GLY A 118 -62.85 16.28 9.85
C GLY A 118 -62.54 17.67 10.41
N VAL A 119 -63.56 18.45 10.75
CA VAL A 119 -63.42 19.87 11.17
C VAL A 119 -63.73 20.02 12.67
N PRO A 120 -62.75 20.38 13.51
CA PRO A 120 -63.00 20.80 14.88
C PRO A 120 -63.54 22.24 14.93
N SER A 121 -64.48 22.51 15.85
CA SER A 121 -65.05 23.84 16.09
C SER A 121 -64.00 24.84 16.62
N PRO A 122 -64.07 26.15 16.29
CA PRO A 122 -63.12 27.18 16.76
C PRO A 122 -63.31 27.55 18.25
N GLY A 123 -63.04 26.60 19.14
CA GLY A 123 -63.09 26.77 20.60
C GLY A 123 -61.79 27.27 21.22
N SER A 124 -61.67 28.60 21.36
CA SER A 124 -60.87 29.34 22.37
C SER A 124 -59.74 28.59 23.13
N ASN A 125 -58.54 28.46 22.54
CA ASN A 125 -57.31 28.20 23.32
C ASN A 125 -55.96 28.52 22.62
N TRP A 126 -55.86 29.68 21.96
CA TRP A 126 -54.61 30.17 21.33
C TRP A 126 -53.55 30.69 22.32
N ALA A 127 -53.51 30.13 23.54
CA ALA A 127 -52.69 30.61 24.65
C ALA A 127 -52.06 29.47 25.49
N ARG A 128 -51.67 28.35 24.86
CA ARG A 128 -50.89 27.31 25.56
C ARG A 128 -49.91 26.57 24.63
N ALA A 129 -48.63 26.60 25.04
CA ALA A 129 -47.58 25.66 24.65
C ALA A 129 -47.19 25.56 23.16
N HIS A 130 -46.71 26.66 22.57
CA HIS A 130 -45.42 26.55 21.86
C HIS A 130 -44.29 26.44 22.91
N GLN A 131 -44.24 25.31 23.62
CA GLN A 131 -43.00 24.90 24.27
C GLN A 131 -42.00 24.56 23.15
N PRO A 132 -40.73 25.01 23.23
CA PRO A 132 -39.71 24.43 22.37
C PRO A 132 -39.70 22.92 22.63
N GLN A 133 -39.84 22.12 21.58
CA GLN A 133 -39.76 20.65 21.68
C GLN A 133 -38.45 20.31 22.38
N GLU A 134 -38.54 19.80 23.61
CA GLU A 134 -37.39 19.59 24.48
C GLU A 134 -36.45 18.61 23.77
N SER A 135 -35.33 19.14 23.26
CA SER A 135 -34.48 18.39 22.36
C SER A 135 -33.82 17.27 23.16
N LYS A 136 -34.33 16.04 23.01
CA LYS A 136 -33.75 14.83 23.59
C LYS A 136 -32.33 14.66 23.07
N MET A 137 -31.38 15.26 23.77
CA MET A 137 -29.96 15.07 23.54
C MET A 137 -29.69 13.56 23.62
N PRO A 138 -29.21 12.91 22.54
CA PRO A 138 -28.98 11.49 22.58
C PRO A 138 -27.81 11.23 23.54
N PHE A 139 -28.11 10.71 24.73
CA PHE A 139 -27.16 10.42 25.82
C PHE A 139 -26.22 9.24 25.46
N VAL A 140 -25.40 9.42 24.42
CA VAL A 140 -24.42 8.45 23.96
C VAL A 140 -23.19 8.51 24.88
N LYS A 141 -23.06 7.52 25.76
CA LYS A 141 -21.90 7.36 26.65
C LYS A 141 -20.58 7.39 25.86
N THR A 142 -19.70 8.34 26.18
CA THR A 142 -18.44 8.58 25.44
C THR A 142 -17.42 7.45 25.67
N VAL A 143 -17.51 6.37 24.87
CA VAL A 143 -16.62 5.19 24.97
C VAL A 143 -15.15 5.53 24.69
N LYS A 144 -14.88 6.44 23.74
CA LYS A 144 -13.52 6.85 23.32
C LYS A 144 -12.97 7.99 24.19
N SER A 145 -12.87 7.75 25.50
CA SER A 145 -12.33 8.71 26.47
C SER A 145 -10.78 8.78 26.44
N SER A 146 -10.19 9.77 27.11
CA SER A 146 -8.71 9.83 27.30
C SER A 146 -8.17 8.52 27.92
N ALA A 147 -8.88 7.99 28.92
CA ALA A 147 -8.53 6.72 29.58
C ALA A 147 -8.65 5.48 28.66
N TYR A 148 -9.43 5.55 27.57
CA TYR A 148 -9.44 4.53 26.51
C TYR A 148 -8.18 4.63 25.65
N PHE A 149 -7.84 5.83 25.16
CA PHE A 149 -6.67 6.01 24.29
C PHE A 149 -5.34 5.71 25.00
N SER A 150 -5.21 6.09 26.28
CA SER A 150 -4.05 5.77 27.12
C SER A 150 -3.74 4.26 27.22
N ARG A 151 -4.77 3.40 27.16
CA ARG A 151 -4.63 1.93 27.21
C ARG A 151 -4.79 1.22 25.85
N TYR A 152 -4.94 1.95 24.75
CA TYR A 152 -5.33 1.36 23.46
C TYR A 152 -4.14 0.68 22.75
N GLN A 153 -4.03 -0.65 22.85
CA GLN A 153 -2.98 -1.40 22.18
C GLN A 153 -3.18 -1.46 20.65
N VAL A 154 -2.50 -0.55 19.96
CA VAL A 154 -2.49 -0.40 18.50
C VAL A 154 -1.95 -1.67 17.80
N LYS A 155 -2.74 -2.27 16.90
CA LYS A 155 -2.32 -3.45 16.11
C LYS A 155 -1.32 -3.07 15.00
N TYR A 156 -0.56 -4.05 14.51
CA TYR A 156 0.48 -3.86 13.48
C TYR A 156 -0.03 -3.09 12.25
N ARG A 157 0.84 -2.26 11.66
CA ARG A 157 0.49 -1.32 10.57
C ARG A 157 -0.33 -1.97 9.44
N ARG A 158 0.15 -3.06 8.84
CA ARG A 158 -0.55 -3.72 7.73
C ARG A 158 -1.86 -4.41 8.13
N ARG A 159 -2.09 -4.69 9.42
CA ARG A 159 -3.37 -5.20 9.93
C ARG A 159 -4.40 -4.09 10.15
N ARG A 160 -3.95 -2.88 10.49
CA ARG A 160 -4.76 -1.64 10.49
C ARG A 160 -5.10 -1.18 9.07
N GLU A 161 -4.14 -1.25 8.15
CA GLU A 161 -4.37 -1.00 6.71
C GLU A 161 -5.26 -2.09 6.04
N GLY A 162 -5.64 -3.17 6.74
CA GLY A 162 -6.46 -4.24 6.17
C GLY A 162 -5.78 -5.06 5.05
N ARG A 163 -4.45 -5.03 4.94
CA ARG A 163 -3.69 -5.54 3.78
C ARG A 163 -2.95 -6.86 4.00
N THR A 164 -2.95 -7.41 5.22
CA THR A 164 -2.20 -8.63 5.55
C THR A 164 -2.80 -9.32 6.77
N ASP A 165 -3.13 -10.60 6.63
CA ASP A 165 -3.20 -11.49 7.79
C ASP A 165 -1.78 -11.92 8.20
N TYR A 166 -1.48 -11.76 9.49
CA TYR A 166 -0.20 -12.17 10.08
C TYR A 166 -0.21 -13.65 10.51
N TYR A 167 -1.38 -14.29 10.66
CA TYR A 167 -1.49 -15.69 11.08
C TYR A 167 -1.11 -16.67 9.94
N ALA A 168 -1.59 -16.42 8.72
CA ALA A 168 -1.14 -17.07 7.50
C ALA A 168 0.31 -16.70 7.18
N ARG A 169 0.65 -15.41 7.16
CA ARG A 169 2.01 -14.94 6.85
C ARG A 169 3.07 -15.55 7.78
N LYS A 170 2.79 -15.73 9.09
CA LYS A 170 3.72 -16.38 10.02
C LYS A 170 4.15 -17.76 9.53
N ARG A 171 3.21 -18.57 9.02
CA ARG A 171 3.46 -19.95 8.55
C ARG A 171 4.11 -20.00 7.16
N LEU A 172 3.66 -19.12 6.26
CA LEU A 172 4.27 -18.98 4.94
C LEU A 172 5.74 -18.57 5.06
N VAL A 173 6.05 -17.57 5.90
CA VAL A 173 7.41 -17.03 6.08
C VAL A 173 8.31 -17.92 6.96
N SER A 174 7.77 -18.66 7.94
CA SER A 174 8.62 -19.47 8.83
C SER A 174 9.35 -20.58 8.08
N GLN A 175 10.68 -20.52 8.11
CA GLN A 175 11.62 -21.53 7.62
C GLN A 175 12.07 -22.43 8.79
N ALA A 176 12.42 -23.69 8.49
CA ALA A 176 13.00 -24.59 9.50
C ALA A 176 14.43 -24.14 9.86
N LYS A 177 14.75 -24.06 11.17
CA LYS A 177 16.01 -23.46 11.66
C LYS A 177 17.27 -24.18 11.16
N ASN A 178 17.20 -25.49 10.93
CA ASN A 178 18.28 -26.30 10.38
C ASN A 178 18.62 -25.97 8.91
N LYS A 179 17.79 -25.18 8.22
CA LYS A 179 18.09 -24.64 6.87
C LYS A 179 18.79 -23.27 6.91
N TYR A 180 19.08 -22.75 8.10
CA TYR A 180 19.84 -21.52 8.34
C TYR A 180 19.41 -20.33 7.46
N ASN A 181 20.24 -19.95 6.49
CA ASN A 181 20.03 -18.79 5.61
C ASN A 181 19.29 -19.13 4.30
N ALA A 182 18.89 -20.39 4.07
CA ALA A 182 18.21 -20.79 2.84
C ALA A 182 16.83 -20.10 2.73
N PRO A 183 16.61 -19.24 1.71
CA PRO A 183 15.39 -18.45 1.58
C PRO A 183 14.17 -19.35 1.37
N LYS A 184 13.03 -18.96 1.95
CA LYS A 184 11.73 -19.57 1.70
C LYS A 184 10.95 -18.69 0.72
N TYR A 185 10.98 -19.08 -0.55
CA TYR A 185 10.30 -18.38 -1.64
C TYR A 185 8.78 -18.57 -1.59
N ARG A 186 8.05 -17.53 -2.00
CA ARG A 186 6.59 -17.57 -2.15
C ARG A 186 6.13 -16.75 -3.34
N LEU A 187 5.12 -17.26 -4.04
CA LEU A 187 4.44 -16.61 -5.15
C LEU A 187 3.31 -15.73 -4.58
N VAL A 188 3.58 -14.43 -4.52
CA VAL A 188 2.67 -13.41 -4.01
C VAL A 188 1.75 -12.97 -5.16
N VAL A 189 0.60 -13.62 -5.28
CA VAL A 189 -0.43 -13.29 -6.28
C VAL A 189 -1.37 -12.23 -5.74
N ARG A 190 -1.53 -11.10 -6.42
CA ARG A 190 -2.39 -9.98 -6.00
C ARG A 190 -3.25 -9.48 -7.16
N PHE A 191 -4.53 -9.29 -6.87
CA PHE A 191 -5.48 -8.68 -7.80
C PHE A 191 -5.76 -7.24 -7.36
N SER A 192 -5.64 -6.32 -8.32
CA SER A 192 -6.30 -5.01 -8.26
C SER A 192 -7.62 -5.08 -9.04
N ASN A 193 -8.37 -3.97 -9.13
CA ASN A 193 -9.65 -3.94 -9.82
C ASN A 193 -9.55 -4.25 -11.34
N ARG A 194 -8.41 -3.95 -11.97
CA ARG A 194 -8.20 -4.09 -13.44
C ARG A 194 -6.93 -4.86 -13.85
N TYR A 195 -6.07 -5.24 -12.90
CA TYR A 195 -4.79 -5.88 -13.20
C TYR A 195 -4.40 -6.93 -12.17
N VAL A 196 -3.72 -7.98 -12.64
CA VAL A 196 -3.03 -8.99 -11.84
C VAL A 196 -1.59 -8.53 -11.58
N THR A 197 -1.01 -8.95 -10.46
CA THR A 197 0.42 -8.78 -10.15
C THR A 197 0.90 -10.03 -9.43
N CYS A 198 1.93 -10.65 -9.98
CA CYS A 198 2.56 -11.85 -9.45
C CYS A 198 4.03 -11.53 -9.14
N GLN A 199 4.51 -11.96 -7.97
CA GLN A 199 5.88 -11.70 -7.52
C GLN A 199 6.43 -12.94 -6.82
N ILE A 200 7.68 -13.33 -7.11
CA ILE A 200 8.39 -14.32 -6.30
C ILE A 200 9.21 -13.59 -5.25
N VAL A 201 8.94 -13.91 -3.98
CA VAL A 201 9.39 -13.12 -2.83
C VAL A 201 9.94 -14.02 -1.75
N HIS A 202 11.04 -13.62 -1.10
CA HIS A 202 11.46 -14.22 0.18
C HIS A 202 11.52 -13.15 1.27
N ALA A 203 11.53 -13.55 2.54
CA ALA A 203 11.68 -12.61 3.65
C ALA A 203 13.16 -12.37 3.99
N LYS A 204 13.49 -11.15 4.44
CA LYS A 204 14.71 -10.74 5.15
C LYS A 204 14.28 -9.93 6.40
N ILE A 205 15.21 -9.64 7.31
CA ILE A 205 14.90 -8.94 8.58
C ILE A 205 14.39 -7.50 8.33
N ALA A 206 15.04 -6.76 7.42
CA ALA A 206 14.67 -5.39 7.10
C ALA A 206 13.35 -5.27 6.28
N GLY A 207 12.96 -6.32 5.58
CA GLY A 207 11.82 -6.32 4.67
C GLY A 207 11.76 -7.57 3.79
N ASP A 208 10.74 -7.64 2.96
CA ASP A 208 10.65 -8.66 1.91
C ASP A 208 11.54 -8.28 0.72
N TYR A 209 12.21 -9.28 0.13
CA TYR A 209 13.01 -9.14 -1.08
C TYR A 209 12.31 -9.84 -2.24
N VAL A 210 12.11 -9.12 -3.34
CA VAL A 210 11.49 -9.63 -4.58
C VAL A 210 12.60 -10.16 -5.49
N LEU A 211 12.46 -11.40 -5.95
CA LEU A 211 13.34 -12.01 -6.95
C LEU A 211 12.87 -11.60 -8.35
N THR A 212 11.59 -11.81 -8.65
CA THR A 212 10.94 -11.45 -9.93
C THR A 212 9.54 -10.88 -9.72
N GLN A 213 9.08 -10.14 -10.72
CA GLN A 213 7.71 -9.63 -10.83
C GLN A 213 7.21 -9.77 -12.28
N ALA A 214 5.90 -9.95 -12.43
CA ALA A 214 5.16 -9.51 -13.61
C ALA A 214 3.82 -8.91 -13.20
N SER A 215 3.23 -8.10 -14.07
CA SER A 215 1.85 -7.62 -13.98
C SER A 215 1.14 -7.80 -15.32
N SER A 216 -0.18 -7.98 -15.31
CA SER A 216 -0.93 -8.13 -16.56
C SER A 216 -0.88 -6.88 -17.46
N LYS A 217 -0.41 -5.76 -16.93
CA LYS A 217 -0.03 -4.55 -17.71
C LYS A 217 1.04 -4.78 -18.77
N GLU A 218 1.76 -5.89 -18.68
CA GLU A 218 2.85 -6.25 -19.58
C GLU A 218 2.38 -7.21 -20.69
N LEU A 219 1.21 -7.85 -20.54
CA LEU A 219 0.63 -8.77 -21.53
C LEU A 219 0.35 -8.13 -22.91
N PRO A 220 0.02 -6.83 -23.04
CA PRO A 220 -0.08 -6.17 -24.35
C PRO A 220 1.21 -6.18 -25.18
N ARG A 221 2.38 -6.42 -24.57
CA ARG A 221 3.64 -6.68 -25.30
C ARG A 221 3.61 -8.00 -26.06
N TYR A 222 2.83 -8.97 -25.56
CA TYR A 222 2.73 -10.34 -26.03
C TYR A 222 1.45 -10.60 -26.84
N GLY A 223 0.81 -9.55 -27.37
CA GLY A 223 -0.40 -9.64 -28.21
C GLY A 223 -1.74 -9.41 -27.49
N VAL A 224 -1.79 -9.60 -26.17
CA VAL A 224 -3.04 -9.51 -25.38
C VAL A 224 -3.52 -8.07 -25.23
N LYS A 225 -4.43 -7.63 -26.11
CA LYS A 225 -4.96 -6.26 -26.12
C LYS A 225 -5.97 -5.99 -24.98
N THR A 226 -6.89 -6.94 -24.74
CA THR A 226 -8.04 -6.84 -23.83
C THR A 226 -7.87 -7.65 -22.53
N GLY A 227 -8.92 -7.84 -21.73
CA GLY A 227 -9.04 -8.98 -20.80
C GLY A 227 -8.16 -9.02 -19.55
N LEU A 228 -7.29 -8.02 -19.29
CA LEU A 228 -6.15 -8.02 -18.35
C LEU A 228 -6.40 -8.35 -16.84
N ALA A 229 -7.57 -8.85 -16.44
CA ALA A 229 -7.85 -9.38 -15.11
C ALA A 229 -8.82 -10.59 -15.09
N ASN A 230 -9.13 -11.23 -16.22
CA ASN A 230 -9.89 -12.49 -16.29
C ASN A 230 -9.09 -13.69 -15.71
N TRP A 231 -9.47 -14.93 -16.01
CA TRP A 231 -8.73 -16.11 -15.56
C TRP A 231 -7.47 -16.37 -16.40
N THR A 232 -7.57 -16.27 -17.73
CA THR A 232 -6.45 -16.48 -18.68
C THR A 232 -5.30 -15.48 -18.45
N ALA A 233 -5.59 -14.19 -18.23
CA ALA A 233 -4.60 -13.17 -17.87
C ALA A 233 -3.92 -13.44 -16.52
N ALA A 234 -4.61 -14.10 -15.58
CA ALA A 234 -4.00 -14.55 -14.33
C ALA A 234 -3.00 -15.68 -14.61
N TYR A 235 -3.40 -16.69 -15.39
CA TYR A 235 -2.55 -17.78 -15.87
C TYR A 235 -1.30 -17.26 -16.61
N ALA A 236 -1.48 -16.39 -17.61
CA ALA A 236 -0.39 -15.77 -18.36
C ALA A 236 0.61 -15.00 -17.46
N THR A 237 0.13 -14.27 -16.44
CA THR A 237 1.04 -13.62 -15.47
C THR A 237 1.72 -14.59 -14.49
N GLY A 238 1.18 -15.80 -14.31
CA GLY A 238 1.86 -16.89 -13.62
C GLY A 238 3.04 -17.41 -14.46
N LEU A 239 2.76 -17.75 -15.72
CA LEU A 239 3.73 -18.23 -16.71
C LEU A 239 4.90 -17.25 -16.90
N LEU A 240 4.60 -15.96 -17.10
CA LEU A 240 5.61 -14.90 -17.26
C LEU A 240 6.49 -14.73 -16.02
N VAL A 241 5.96 -14.91 -14.80
CA VAL A 241 6.78 -14.89 -13.56
C VAL A 241 7.64 -16.14 -13.44
N ALA A 242 7.13 -17.30 -13.85
CA ALA A 242 7.84 -18.57 -13.79
C ALA A 242 9.05 -18.57 -14.72
N ARG A 243 8.84 -18.29 -16.01
CA ARG A 243 9.93 -18.17 -17.00
C ARG A 243 10.97 -17.14 -16.56
N ARG A 244 10.57 -15.93 -16.16
CA ARG A 244 11.49 -14.91 -15.61
C ARG A 244 12.37 -15.40 -14.46
N ALA A 245 11.80 -16.19 -13.55
CA ALA A 245 12.56 -16.71 -12.41
C ALA A 245 13.54 -17.80 -12.83
N LEU A 246 13.13 -18.71 -13.72
CA LEU A 246 14.02 -19.75 -14.24
C LEU A 246 15.15 -19.16 -15.10
N THR A 247 14.89 -18.16 -15.94
CA THR A 247 15.93 -17.44 -16.71
C THR A 247 16.95 -16.77 -15.78
N ILE A 248 16.50 -16.08 -14.71
CA ILE A 248 17.40 -15.44 -13.73
C ILE A 248 18.19 -16.47 -12.90
N LEU A 249 17.70 -17.70 -12.77
CA LEU A 249 18.35 -18.79 -12.03
C LEU A 249 19.20 -19.71 -12.91
N GLY A 250 19.20 -19.55 -14.24
CA GLY A 250 19.89 -20.46 -15.17
C GLY A 250 19.24 -21.85 -15.24
N LEU A 251 17.91 -21.93 -15.14
CA LEU A 251 17.13 -23.16 -15.06
C LEU A 251 16.02 -23.28 -16.14
N ALA A 252 15.96 -22.34 -17.10
CA ALA A 252 14.89 -22.31 -18.10
C ALA A 252 14.87 -23.58 -18.95
N ASP A 253 16.00 -23.88 -19.60
CA ASP A 253 16.22 -24.98 -20.54
C ASP A 253 16.16 -26.39 -19.88
N LYS A 254 16.14 -26.46 -18.54
CA LYS A 254 15.97 -27.70 -17.77
C LYS A 254 14.54 -27.94 -17.31
N TYR A 255 13.78 -26.86 -17.11
CA TYR A 255 12.43 -26.90 -16.55
C TYR A 255 11.47 -26.17 -17.48
N GLU A 256 11.38 -26.67 -18.71
CA GLU A 256 10.41 -26.21 -19.70
C GLU A 256 8.96 -26.47 -19.24
N GLY A 257 8.73 -27.48 -18.39
CA GLY A 257 7.40 -27.75 -17.82
C GLY A 257 6.43 -28.22 -18.89
N VAL A 258 5.23 -27.64 -18.92
CA VAL A 258 4.16 -28.03 -19.86
C VAL A 258 4.19 -27.09 -21.07
N THR A 259 4.32 -27.65 -22.28
CA THR A 259 4.35 -26.92 -23.56
C THR A 259 2.95 -26.61 -24.08
N GLU A 260 2.05 -27.58 -24.08
CA GLU A 260 0.65 -27.43 -24.49
C GLU A 260 -0.21 -27.55 -23.23
N PRO A 261 -0.93 -26.50 -22.79
CA PRO A 261 -1.69 -26.56 -21.55
C PRO A 261 -3.03 -27.29 -21.73
N ASP A 262 -2.96 -28.62 -21.59
CA ASP A 262 -4.08 -29.58 -21.73
C ASP A 262 -5.21 -29.40 -20.70
N GLY A 263 -4.95 -28.63 -19.64
CA GLY A 263 -5.73 -28.64 -18.41
C GLY A 263 -5.24 -29.65 -17.37
N GLU A 264 -4.58 -30.73 -17.80
CA GLU A 264 -4.06 -31.79 -16.92
C GLU A 264 -3.08 -31.32 -15.84
N MET A 265 -2.99 -32.08 -14.75
CA MET A 265 -2.47 -31.62 -13.46
C MET A 265 -1.05 -32.09 -13.12
N ALA A 266 -0.09 -31.75 -13.97
CA ALA A 266 1.33 -32.01 -13.74
C ALA A 266 1.94 -31.18 -12.57
N GLU A 267 2.64 -31.84 -11.64
CA GLU A 267 3.65 -31.19 -10.79
C GLU A 267 5.06 -31.39 -11.40
N VAL A 268 5.92 -30.37 -11.27
CA VAL A 268 7.28 -30.40 -11.87
C VAL A 268 8.24 -31.25 -11.02
N GLU A 269 8.43 -32.51 -11.41
CA GLU A 269 9.37 -33.43 -10.74
C GLU A 269 10.86 -33.10 -11.01
N SER A 270 11.78 -33.84 -10.38
CA SER A 270 13.22 -33.72 -10.63
C SER A 270 13.69 -34.74 -11.67
N LEU A 271 14.39 -34.28 -12.72
CA LEU A 271 14.84 -35.14 -13.84
C LEU A 271 15.84 -36.24 -13.42
N GLY A 272 16.52 -36.08 -12.29
CA GLY A 272 17.44 -37.07 -11.71
C GLY A 272 18.04 -36.59 -10.38
N ASP A 273 18.83 -37.43 -9.72
CA ASP A 273 19.48 -37.09 -8.45
C ASP A 273 20.70 -36.15 -8.62
N ASP A 274 21.40 -36.24 -9.76
CA ASP A 274 22.54 -35.37 -10.13
C ASP A 274 22.10 -34.00 -10.68
N GLU A 275 20.81 -33.82 -10.95
CA GLU A 275 20.22 -32.62 -11.56
C GLU A 275 19.86 -31.54 -10.51
N PRO A 276 19.97 -30.24 -10.83
CA PRO A 276 19.51 -29.17 -9.94
C PRO A 276 17.99 -29.27 -9.71
N ARG A 277 17.57 -29.61 -8.49
CA ARG A 277 16.14 -29.77 -8.12
C ARG A 277 15.26 -28.58 -8.51
N PRO A 278 13.98 -28.80 -8.90
CA PRO A 278 13.12 -27.76 -9.44
C PRO A 278 12.88 -26.62 -8.44
N PHE A 279 12.69 -25.41 -8.95
CA PHE A 279 12.58 -24.21 -8.11
C PHE A 279 11.31 -24.23 -7.25
N LYS A 280 11.47 -24.51 -5.95
CA LYS A 280 10.34 -24.70 -5.02
C LYS A 280 9.78 -23.38 -4.48
N CYS A 281 8.52 -23.10 -4.77
CA CYS A 281 7.81 -21.90 -4.36
C CYS A 281 6.49 -22.22 -3.63
N PHE A 282 6.00 -21.33 -2.76
CA PHE A 282 4.73 -21.51 -2.02
C PHE A 282 3.72 -20.39 -2.34
N LEU A 283 2.44 -20.70 -2.55
CA LEU A 283 1.43 -19.67 -2.81
C LEU A 283 1.16 -18.76 -1.59
N ASP A 284 1.21 -17.45 -1.80
CA ASP A 284 0.74 -16.43 -0.83
C ASP A 284 -0.52 -15.75 -1.39
N VAL A 285 -1.69 -16.21 -0.94
CA VAL A 285 -3.03 -15.68 -1.29
C VAL A 285 -3.37 -14.36 -0.57
N GLY A 286 -2.64 -14.04 0.50
CA GLY A 286 -2.84 -12.82 1.30
C GLY A 286 -4.17 -12.80 2.08
N LEU A 287 -5.21 -12.24 1.47
CA LEU A 287 -6.55 -12.06 2.05
C LEU A 287 -7.70 -12.43 1.09
N LYS A 288 -7.40 -12.91 -0.12
CA LYS A 288 -8.44 -13.36 -1.07
C LYS A 288 -9.03 -14.69 -0.58
N ARG A 289 -10.34 -14.89 -0.75
CA ARG A 289 -11.01 -16.16 -0.41
C ARG A 289 -10.54 -17.28 -1.34
N THR A 290 -10.21 -18.43 -0.76
CA THR A 290 -9.79 -19.65 -1.48
C THR A 290 -11.01 -20.52 -1.83
N SER A 291 -11.85 -20.03 -2.74
CA SER A 291 -12.89 -20.84 -3.40
C SER A 291 -12.33 -21.60 -4.60
N THR A 292 -13.06 -22.61 -5.07
CA THR A 292 -12.95 -23.12 -6.45
C THR A 292 -13.12 -21.99 -7.48
N GLY A 293 -12.60 -22.18 -8.69
CA GLY A 293 -12.65 -21.18 -9.78
C GLY A 293 -11.93 -19.84 -9.52
N SER A 294 -11.31 -19.64 -8.36
CA SER A 294 -10.70 -18.36 -8.00
C SER A 294 -9.46 -18.10 -8.86
N ARG A 295 -9.44 -16.98 -9.60
CA ARG A 295 -8.33 -16.53 -10.49
C ARG A 295 -6.93 -16.59 -9.87
N VAL A 296 -6.81 -16.60 -8.53
CA VAL A 296 -5.55 -16.86 -7.81
C VAL A 296 -4.92 -18.19 -8.20
N PHE A 297 -5.74 -19.21 -8.45
CA PHE A 297 -5.29 -20.55 -8.82
C PHE A 297 -4.93 -20.64 -10.31
N GLY A 298 -5.53 -19.84 -11.20
CA GLY A 298 -5.03 -19.71 -12.58
C GLY A 298 -3.58 -19.18 -12.62
N ALA A 299 -3.29 -18.13 -11.85
CA ALA A 299 -1.92 -17.63 -11.66
C ALA A 299 -0.98 -18.60 -10.91
N LEU A 300 -1.50 -19.65 -10.27
CA LEU A 300 -0.70 -20.77 -9.75
C LEU A 300 -0.44 -21.80 -10.85
N LYS A 301 -1.47 -22.19 -11.60
CA LYS A 301 -1.40 -23.21 -12.66
C LYS A 301 -0.39 -22.82 -13.73
N GLY A 302 -0.52 -21.63 -14.32
CA GLY A 302 0.47 -21.11 -15.28
C GLY A 302 1.87 -20.91 -14.71
N ALA A 303 2.01 -20.72 -13.39
CA ALA A 303 3.34 -20.70 -12.76
C ALA A 303 3.93 -22.12 -12.56
N SER A 304 3.08 -23.14 -12.33
CA SER A 304 3.47 -24.56 -12.29
C SER A 304 3.89 -25.03 -13.68
N ASP A 305 3.03 -24.79 -14.68
CA ASP A 305 3.22 -25.17 -16.08
C ASP A 305 4.45 -24.47 -16.69
N GLY A 306 4.73 -23.24 -16.22
CA GLY A 306 5.95 -22.50 -16.50
C GLY A 306 7.23 -23.03 -15.84
N GLY A 307 7.22 -24.20 -15.19
CA GLY A 307 8.41 -24.90 -14.67
C GLY A 307 8.75 -24.67 -13.20
N ILE A 308 7.90 -24.01 -12.42
CA ILE A 308 8.13 -23.82 -10.96
C ILE A 308 7.38 -24.89 -10.17
N PHE A 309 8.09 -25.65 -9.33
CA PHE A 309 7.44 -26.55 -8.39
C PHE A 309 6.66 -25.76 -7.32
N ILE A 310 5.34 -25.75 -7.43
CA ILE A 310 4.41 -25.24 -6.42
C ILE A 310 3.58 -26.42 -5.90
N PRO A 311 3.74 -26.87 -4.64
CA PRO A 311 2.96 -27.99 -4.12
C PRO A 311 1.50 -27.58 -3.96
N HIS A 312 0.58 -28.28 -4.65
CA HIS A 312 -0.83 -27.90 -4.67
C HIS A 312 -1.79 -29.10 -4.74
N SER A 313 -3.03 -28.85 -5.18
CA SER A 313 -4.07 -29.87 -5.31
C SER A 313 -5.19 -29.35 -6.21
N GLU A 314 -5.73 -30.25 -7.02
CA GLU A 314 -6.74 -30.05 -8.07
C GLU A 314 -8.03 -29.34 -7.59
N LYS A 315 -8.37 -29.56 -6.32
CA LYS A 315 -9.62 -29.22 -5.58
C LYS A 315 -10.02 -27.74 -5.52
N ARG A 316 -9.36 -26.87 -6.31
CA ARG A 316 -9.52 -25.41 -6.32
C ARG A 316 -9.52 -24.78 -7.71
N PHE A 317 -9.32 -25.54 -8.77
CA PHE A 317 -9.52 -25.08 -10.15
C PHE A 317 -11.01 -24.91 -10.48
N PRO A 318 -11.37 -24.26 -11.60
CA PRO A 318 -12.63 -24.57 -12.29
C PRO A 318 -12.61 -26.04 -12.75
N GLY A 319 -13.77 -26.63 -13.04
CA GLY A 319 -13.88 -28.03 -13.48
C GLY A 319 -13.81 -29.10 -12.39
N TYR A 320 -13.35 -28.77 -11.16
CA TYR A 320 -13.34 -29.73 -10.06
C TYR A 320 -14.71 -29.89 -9.40
N ASP A 321 -15.30 -31.09 -9.49
CA ASP A 321 -16.52 -31.45 -8.76
C ASP A 321 -16.19 -31.95 -7.33
N PRO A 322 -16.76 -31.35 -6.27
CA PRO A 322 -16.63 -31.89 -4.92
C PRO A 322 -17.29 -33.25 -4.67
N GLU A 323 -18.27 -33.70 -5.48
CA GLU A 323 -19.01 -34.94 -5.25
C GLU A 323 -18.31 -36.17 -5.85
N ALA A 324 -18.09 -36.18 -7.17
CA ALA A 324 -17.24 -37.16 -7.87
C ALA A 324 -15.79 -37.11 -7.36
N LYS A 325 -15.28 -35.91 -7.05
CA LYS A 325 -13.88 -35.60 -6.68
C LYS A 325 -12.89 -35.63 -7.83
N GLU A 326 -13.41 -35.59 -9.06
CA GLU A 326 -12.66 -35.59 -10.30
C GLU A 326 -12.50 -34.15 -10.83
N LEU A 327 -11.51 -33.95 -11.70
CA LEU A 327 -11.23 -32.68 -12.37
C LEU A 327 -11.60 -32.81 -13.84
N ASP A 328 -12.57 -32.02 -14.30
CA ASP A 328 -12.80 -31.79 -15.71
C ASP A 328 -11.62 -30.99 -16.30
N ALA A 329 -10.76 -31.68 -17.05
CA ALA A 329 -9.59 -31.11 -17.70
C ALA A 329 -9.98 -30.29 -18.94
N GLU A 330 -11.04 -30.66 -19.67
CA GLU A 330 -11.51 -29.96 -20.87
C GLU A 330 -12.06 -28.57 -20.52
N LEU A 331 -12.84 -28.47 -19.45
CA LEU A 331 -13.32 -27.20 -18.89
C LEU A 331 -12.15 -26.40 -18.29
N LEU A 332 -11.14 -27.04 -17.67
CA LEU A 332 -9.95 -26.32 -17.22
C LEU A 332 -9.14 -25.77 -18.42
N ARG A 333 -9.05 -26.51 -19.53
CA ARG A 333 -8.46 -26.05 -20.80
C ARG A 333 -9.23 -24.86 -21.37
N SER A 334 -10.56 -24.91 -21.44
CA SER A 334 -11.37 -23.76 -21.88
C SER A 334 -11.22 -22.54 -20.95
N TYR A 335 -10.95 -22.73 -19.66
CA TYR A 335 -10.62 -21.64 -18.74
C TYR A 335 -9.20 -21.08 -18.89
N ILE A 336 -8.26 -21.82 -19.47
CA ILE A 336 -6.89 -21.37 -19.79
C ILE A 336 -6.87 -20.52 -21.07
N TYR A 337 -7.59 -20.95 -22.12
CA TYR A 337 -7.68 -20.23 -23.40
C TYR A 337 -8.78 -19.17 -23.46
N GLY A 338 -9.82 -19.28 -22.63
CA GLY A 338 -10.82 -18.22 -22.46
C GLY A 338 -12.20 -18.49 -23.06
N GLY A 339 -12.57 -19.76 -23.31
CA GLY A 339 -13.90 -20.16 -23.76
C GLY A 339 -15.03 -19.54 -22.93
N HIS A 340 -14.91 -19.57 -21.59
CA HIS A 340 -15.83 -18.87 -20.65
C HIS A 340 -15.97 -17.33 -20.82
N VAL A 341 -15.19 -16.72 -21.72
CA VAL A 341 -15.32 -15.32 -22.15
C VAL A 341 -15.90 -15.26 -23.58
N ALA A 342 -15.48 -16.15 -24.49
CA ALA A 342 -16.08 -16.32 -25.82
C ALA A 342 -17.58 -16.67 -25.73
N GLU A 343 -17.93 -17.71 -24.98
CA GLU A 343 -19.31 -18.11 -24.62
C GLU A 343 -20.14 -16.94 -24.06
N TYR A 344 -19.50 -16.02 -23.33
CA TYR A 344 -20.15 -14.85 -22.73
C TYR A 344 -20.17 -13.60 -23.64
N MET A 345 -19.41 -13.61 -24.73
CA MET A 345 -19.55 -12.65 -25.83
C MET A 345 -20.71 -13.09 -26.72
N GLU A 346 -20.68 -14.32 -27.22
CA GLU A 346 -21.70 -14.94 -28.07
C GLU A 346 -23.11 -14.84 -27.46
N SER A 347 -23.29 -15.32 -26.22
CA SER A 347 -24.61 -15.24 -25.54
C SER A 347 -25.09 -13.80 -25.29
N LEU A 348 -24.21 -12.80 -25.23
CA LEU A 348 -24.61 -11.40 -25.12
C LEU A 348 -24.88 -10.73 -26.48
N GLU A 349 -24.21 -11.18 -27.54
CA GLU A 349 -24.52 -10.77 -28.92
C GLU A 349 -25.89 -11.33 -29.36
N GLU A 350 -26.28 -12.52 -28.91
CA GLU A 350 -27.61 -13.08 -29.09
C GLU A 350 -28.70 -12.45 -28.18
N GLU A 351 -28.43 -12.22 -26.89
CA GLU A 351 -29.44 -11.74 -25.92
C GLU A 351 -29.63 -10.21 -25.86
N ASP A 352 -28.55 -9.44 -25.73
CA ASP A 352 -28.61 -8.01 -25.34
C ASP A 352 -27.40 -7.25 -25.90
N ASP A 353 -27.51 -6.92 -27.18
CA ASP A 353 -26.61 -6.10 -27.99
C ASP A 353 -26.19 -4.77 -27.30
N GLU A 354 -27.05 -4.17 -26.46
CA GLU A 354 -26.68 -3.01 -25.65
C GLU A 354 -25.75 -3.37 -24.48
N ARG A 355 -25.96 -4.50 -23.77
CA ARG A 355 -25.04 -4.99 -22.73
C ARG A 355 -23.71 -5.40 -23.32
N PHE A 356 -23.70 -6.05 -24.47
CA PHE A 356 -22.49 -6.41 -25.18
C PHE A 356 -21.62 -5.17 -25.40
N LYS A 357 -22.17 -4.14 -26.04
CA LYS A 357 -21.48 -2.85 -26.29
C LYS A 357 -21.03 -2.14 -25.01
N LYS A 358 -21.76 -2.27 -23.89
CA LYS A 358 -21.37 -1.70 -22.59
C LYS A 358 -20.22 -2.47 -21.92
N GLN A 359 -20.20 -3.80 -21.99
CA GLN A 359 -19.20 -4.64 -21.32
C GLN A 359 -17.93 -4.84 -22.14
N PHE A 360 -18.07 -5.05 -23.44
CA PHE A 360 -16.99 -5.38 -24.38
C PHE A 360 -16.58 -4.20 -25.28
N SER A 361 -16.93 -2.96 -24.89
CA SER A 361 -16.49 -1.72 -25.55
C SER A 361 -15.01 -1.72 -25.96
N THR A 362 -14.10 -2.10 -25.07
CA THR A 362 -12.65 -2.15 -25.38
C THR A 362 -12.23 -3.32 -26.28
N ALA A 363 -13.06 -4.36 -26.45
CA ALA A 363 -12.82 -5.40 -27.46
C ALA A 363 -13.30 -4.95 -28.85
N LEU A 364 -14.46 -4.30 -28.90
CA LEU A 364 -14.96 -3.62 -30.11
C LEU A 364 -14.00 -2.52 -30.61
N GLU A 365 -13.42 -1.72 -29.70
CA GLU A 365 -12.39 -0.72 -30.01
C GLU A 365 -11.06 -1.33 -30.54
N GLN A 366 -10.88 -2.64 -30.44
CA GLN A 366 -9.61 -3.33 -30.71
C GLN A 366 -9.73 -4.46 -31.74
N GLU A 367 -10.93 -4.65 -32.31
CA GLU A 367 -11.28 -5.66 -33.31
C GLU A 367 -10.83 -7.06 -32.84
N VAL A 368 -11.50 -7.55 -31.79
CA VAL A 368 -11.34 -8.89 -31.21
C VAL A 368 -12.73 -9.48 -30.97
N GLY A 369 -13.11 -10.50 -31.74
CA GLY A 369 -14.35 -11.27 -31.58
C GLY A 369 -14.23 -12.36 -30.52
N SER A 370 -15.20 -13.29 -30.48
CA SER A 370 -15.15 -14.46 -29.59
C SER A 370 -14.17 -15.52 -30.11
N GLU A 371 -14.22 -15.82 -31.41
CA GLU A 371 -13.37 -16.79 -32.12
C GLU A 371 -11.87 -16.45 -31.99
N ASP A 372 -11.50 -15.17 -32.13
CA ASP A 372 -10.11 -14.69 -32.06
C ASP A 372 -9.41 -14.92 -30.69
N LEU A 373 -10.16 -15.26 -29.64
CA LEU A 373 -9.62 -15.32 -28.28
C LEU A 373 -8.65 -16.49 -28.08
N GLU A 374 -8.97 -17.71 -28.54
CA GLU A 374 -8.09 -18.88 -28.31
C GLU A 374 -6.74 -18.70 -29.01
N ASP A 375 -6.73 -18.19 -30.24
CA ASP A 375 -5.51 -17.87 -30.99
C ASP A 375 -4.70 -16.75 -30.31
N MET A 376 -5.34 -15.65 -29.89
CA MET A 376 -4.67 -14.55 -29.18
C MET A 376 -3.98 -15.02 -27.89
N TRP A 377 -4.58 -15.96 -27.14
CA TRP A 377 -3.96 -16.51 -25.93
C TRP A 377 -2.87 -17.54 -26.25
N THR A 378 -3.03 -18.34 -27.29
CA THR A 378 -2.02 -19.30 -27.78
C THR A 378 -0.74 -18.58 -28.19
N GLU A 379 -0.84 -17.61 -29.10
CA GLU A 379 0.28 -16.75 -29.51
C GLU A 379 0.96 -16.08 -28.30
N ALA A 380 0.17 -15.62 -27.32
CA ALA A 380 0.69 -14.95 -26.15
C ALA A 380 1.50 -15.89 -25.24
N PHE A 381 1.11 -17.17 -25.13
CA PHE A 381 1.87 -18.15 -24.36
C PHE A 381 3.21 -18.49 -25.03
N GLU A 382 3.25 -18.57 -26.36
CA GLU A 382 4.49 -18.76 -27.13
C GLU A 382 5.43 -17.56 -26.96
N LYS A 383 4.95 -16.34 -27.23
CA LYS A 383 5.73 -15.09 -27.13
C LYS A 383 6.25 -14.85 -25.69
N ILE A 384 5.54 -15.34 -24.66
CA ILE A 384 5.99 -15.33 -23.25
C ILE A 384 7.14 -16.32 -22.97
N ARG A 385 7.24 -17.42 -23.73
CA ARG A 385 8.36 -18.36 -23.65
C ARG A 385 9.57 -17.88 -24.46
N GLU A 386 9.35 -17.27 -25.62
CA GLU A 386 10.41 -16.69 -26.47
C GLU A 386 11.18 -15.56 -25.75
N ASP A 387 10.47 -14.53 -25.27
CA ASP A 387 11.09 -13.42 -24.54
C ASP A 387 10.39 -13.13 -23.20
N PRO A 388 10.73 -13.89 -22.14
CA PRO A 388 10.28 -13.58 -20.79
C PRO A 388 10.93 -12.31 -20.20
N SER A 389 11.81 -11.57 -20.90
CA SER A 389 12.52 -10.42 -20.29
C SER A 389 11.59 -9.30 -19.78
N PHE A 390 12.14 -8.42 -18.95
CA PHE A 390 11.43 -7.24 -18.44
C PHE A 390 11.99 -5.96 -19.07
N THR A 391 11.21 -5.37 -19.98
CA THR A 391 11.48 -4.05 -20.55
C THR A 391 11.07 -2.95 -19.58
N ALA A 392 12.03 -2.17 -19.09
CA ALA A 392 11.75 -0.99 -18.27
C ALA A 392 11.12 0.13 -19.13
N SER A 393 10.08 0.79 -18.63
CA SER A 393 9.42 1.88 -19.36
C SER A 393 10.19 3.20 -19.24
N ASP A 394 10.44 3.88 -20.36
CA ASP A 394 11.06 5.20 -20.40
C ASP A 394 10.20 6.25 -19.70
N LYS A 395 10.68 6.74 -18.55
CA LYS A 395 10.02 7.76 -17.73
C LYS A 395 11.07 8.72 -17.18
N SER A 396 10.82 10.02 -17.32
CA SER A 396 11.67 11.08 -16.75
C SER A 396 11.74 10.94 -15.23
N LYS A 397 12.87 11.36 -14.64
CA LYS A 397 13.16 11.16 -13.20
C LYS A 397 12.60 12.29 -12.33
N ASP A 398 12.09 13.33 -12.96
CA ASP A 398 11.77 14.64 -12.37
C ASP A 398 10.36 14.74 -11.77
N TRP A 399 9.56 13.67 -11.90
CA TRP A 399 8.23 13.52 -11.27
C TRP A 399 8.22 13.86 -9.76
N ALA A 400 9.36 13.71 -9.09
CA ALA A 400 9.53 14.02 -7.67
C ALA A 400 9.55 15.54 -7.36
N ALA A 401 9.80 16.40 -8.35
CA ALA A 401 9.64 17.85 -8.21
C ALA A 401 8.15 18.22 -8.36
N GLU A 402 7.50 17.72 -9.40
CA GLU A 402 6.08 17.96 -9.69
C GLU A 402 5.18 17.48 -8.53
N SER A 403 5.42 16.26 -8.05
CA SER A 403 4.67 15.64 -6.94
C SER A 403 4.79 16.39 -5.61
N LYS A 404 5.80 17.28 -5.44
CA LYS A 404 5.94 18.10 -4.22
C LYS A 404 4.99 19.29 -4.22
N LYS A 405 4.62 19.86 -5.38
CA LYS A 405 3.76 21.05 -5.48
C LYS A 405 2.39 20.81 -4.82
N TYR A 406 1.82 19.63 -5.06
CA TYR A 406 0.52 19.22 -4.52
C TYR A 406 0.57 18.71 -3.07
N LYS A 407 1.75 18.63 -2.44
CA LYS A 407 1.92 18.05 -1.11
C LYS A 407 1.87 19.14 -0.03
N ALA A 408 0.71 19.26 0.62
CA ALA A 408 0.56 20.11 1.81
C ALA A 408 1.67 19.85 2.85
N THR A 409 2.37 20.90 3.23
CA THR A 409 3.42 20.89 4.25
C THR A 409 2.80 20.98 5.66
N LYS A 410 3.53 20.54 6.69
CA LYS A 410 3.11 20.76 8.08
C LYS A 410 3.45 22.19 8.49
N LEU A 411 2.47 22.92 9.01
CA LEU A 411 2.65 24.24 9.60
C LEU A 411 3.77 24.24 10.67
N THR A 412 4.60 25.29 10.68
CA THR A 412 5.65 25.45 11.70
C THR A 412 5.06 25.64 13.10
N TYR A 413 5.90 25.77 14.13
CA TYR A 413 5.42 26.13 15.47
C TYR A 413 4.92 27.58 15.51
N GLU A 414 5.67 28.56 14.96
CA GLU A 414 5.23 29.97 14.96
C GLU A 414 3.95 30.15 14.15
N GLN A 415 3.85 29.55 12.96
CA GLN A 415 2.65 29.64 12.11
C GLN A 415 1.38 29.10 12.80
N ARG A 416 1.53 28.16 13.74
CA ARG A 416 0.41 27.69 14.58
C ARG A 416 0.16 28.63 15.76
N LYS A 417 1.19 29.18 16.39
CA LYS A 417 1.07 30.16 17.48
C LYS A 417 0.38 31.45 17.01
N ALA A 418 0.78 31.99 15.84
CA ALA A 418 0.14 33.12 15.19
C ALA A 418 -1.35 32.84 14.93
N LYS A 419 -1.68 31.79 14.17
CA LYS A 419 -3.07 31.40 13.86
C LYS A 419 -3.95 31.09 15.08
N ILE A 420 -3.36 30.84 16.25
CA ILE A 420 -4.10 30.74 17.52
C ILE A 420 -4.33 32.14 18.12
N ALA A 421 -3.31 33.00 18.15
CA ALA A 421 -3.45 34.39 18.59
C ALA A 421 -4.45 35.16 17.72
N ASP A 422 -4.36 35.06 16.39
CA ASP A 422 -5.25 35.71 15.42
C ASP A 422 -6.72 35.33 15.68
N LYS A 423 -7.00 34.04 15.93
CA LYS A 423 -8.33 33.53 16.24
C LYS A 423 -8.84 34.01 17.61
N ILE A 424 -7.98 34.08 18.61
CA ILE A 424 -8.33 34.60 19.94
C ILE A 424 -8.62 36.11 19.85
N ALA A 425 -7.87 36.86 19.04
CA ALA A 425 -8.10 38.28 18.80
C ALA A 425 -9.43 38.52 18.06
N ALA A 426 -9.70 37.80 16.97
CA ALA A 426 -10.96 37.90 16.22
C ALA A 426 -12.19 37.59 17.10
N PHE A 427 -12.14 36.52 17.89
CA PHE A 427 -13.19 36.17 18.84
C PHE A 427 -13.41 37.25 19.90
N LYS A 428 -12.33 37.81 20.46
CA LYS A 428 -12.42 38.92 21.44
C LYS A 428 -12.93 40.23 20.82
N ALA A 429 -12.76 40.42 19.51
CA ALA A 429 -13.26 41.58 18.79
C ALA A 429 -14.77 41.50 18.45
N GLY A 430 -15.46 40.42 18.86
CA GLY A 430 -16.90 40.25 18.61
C GLY A 430 -17.25 39.84 17.18
N ALA A 431 -16.27 39.40 16.38
CA ALA A 431 -16.55 38.78 15.09
C ALA A 431 -17.15 37.38 15.31
N GLU A 432 -18.29 37.09 14.68
CA GLU A 432 -18.86 35.74 14.62
C GLU A 432 -17.89 34.80 13.85
N LEU A 433 -17.70 33.58 14.37
CA LEU A 433 -16.60 32.65 14.02
C LEU A 433 -16.94 31.57 12.99
#